data_AF-A0A3N7FHR7-F1
#
_entry.id   AF-A0A3N7FHR7-F1
#
_cell.length_a   1.000
_cell.length_b   1.000
_cell.length_c   1.000
_cell.angle_alpha   90.00
_cell.angle_beta   90.00
_cell.angle_gamma   90.00
#
_symmetry.space_group_name_H-M   'P 1'
#
loop_
_entity.id
_entity.type
_entity.pdbx_description
1 polymer ?
#
loop_
_entity_poly.entity_id
_entity_poly.type
_entity_poly.pdbx_seq_one_letter_code
_entity_poly.pdbx_strand_id
1 'polypeptide(L)'
;MDSTYHLVEARRRMRIEELARKYDEMQRQLDEKKETSHRLKGKRKENDSKGWWDAPIEELDLKDLIELEKKFERLQMTNKIAKNNDGASSSQAPEIGYSLANDPNASVFADRNHQGGGEF
;
A
#
# COMPACT_ATOMS: atom_id res chain seq x y z
N MET A 1 47.27 17.95 -7.43
CA MET A 1 46.09 18.68 -7.98
C MET A 1 44.96 17.72 -8.36
N ASP A 2 45.21 16.42 -8.50
CA ASP A 2 44.24 15.45 -9.04
C ASP A 2 43.12 15.04 -8.07
N SER A 3 43.36 15.08 -6.76
CA SER A 3 42.39 14.64 -5.75
C SER A 3 41.07 15.44 -5.79
N THR A 4 41.15 16.76 -5.89
CA THR A 4 39.98 17.63 -5.99
C THR A 4 39.20 17.39 -7.29
N TYR A 5 39.91 17.14 -8.40
CA TYR A 5 39.31 16.82 -9.68
C TYR A 5 38.54 15.50 -9.63
N HIS A 6 39.14 14.44 -9.06
CA HIS A 6 38.47 13.14 -8.89
C HIS A 6 37.20 13.23 -8.04
N LEU A 7 37.22 14.02 -6.96
CA LEU A 7 36.05 14.23 -6.12
C LEU A 7 34.91 14.94 -6.86
N VAL A 8 35.23 16.00 -7.60
CA VAL A 8 34.25 16.76 -8.39
C VAL A 8 33.64 15.88 -9.48
N GLU A 9 34.46 15.10 -10.17
CA GLU A 9 33.98 14.19 -11.22
C GLU A 9 33.14 13.04 -10.64
N ALA A 10 33.51 12.49 -9.49
CA ALA A 10 32.70 11.49 -8.81
C ALA A 10 31.31 12.04 -8.45
N ARG A 11 31.24 13.26 -7.90
CA ARG A 11 29.97 13.94 -7.61
C ARG A 11 29.16 14.18 -8.88
N ARG A 12 29.80 14.61 -9.97
CA ARG A 12 29.15 14.84 -11.27
C ARG A 12 28.51 13.55 -11.78
N ARG A 13 29.26 12.43 -11.77
CA ARG A 13 28.77 11.12 -12.21
C ARG A 13 27.61 10.63 -11.35
N MET A 14 27.75 10.67 -10.02
CA MET A 14 26.65 10.29 -9.12
C MET A 14 25.38 11.09 -9.40
N ARG A 15 25.50 12.40 -9.66
CA ARG A 15 24.34 13.22 -9.98
C ARG A 15 23.71 12.85 -11.33
N ILE A 16 24.52 12.53 -12.33
CA ILE A 16 24.04 12.08 -13.64
C ILE A 16 23.31 10.74 -13.51
N GLU A 17 23.89 9.78 -12.80
CA GLU A 17 23.29 8.46 -12.57
C GLU A 17 21.98 8.57 -11.78
N GLU A 18 21.93 9.42 -10.76
CA GLU A 18 20.70 9.68 -10.01
C GLU A 18 19.59 10.24 -10.91
N LEU A 19 19.94 11.18 -11.79
CA LEU A 19 18.99 11.78 -12.73
C LEU A 19 18.53 10.78 -13.80
N ALA A 20 19.44 9.98 -14.34
CA ALA A 20 19.13 8.91 -15.30
C ALA A 20 18.15 7.91 -14.68
N ARG A 21 18.42 7.44 -13.47
CA ARG A 21 17.51 6.52 -12.75
C ARG A 21 16.12 7.12 -12.53
N LYS A 22 16.04 8.41 -12.17
CA LYS A 22 14.74 9.09 -12.00
C LYS A 22 13.98 9.19 -13.32
N TYR A 23 14.69 9.50 -14.40
CA TYR A 23 14.11 9.55 -15.74
C TYR A 23 13.55 8.19 -16.15
N ASP A 24 14.34 7.12 -16.01
CA ASP A 24 13.93 5.77 -16.38
C ASP A 24 12.71 5.31 -15.57
N GLU A 25 12.68 5.61 -14.26
CA GLU A 25 11.54 5.28 -13.42
C GLU A 25 10.27 6.05 -13.81
N MET A 26 10.38 7.36 -14.08
CA MET A 26 9.24 8.16 -14.57
C MET A 26 8.75 7.66 -15.93
N GLN A 27 9.67 7.27 -16.82
CA GLN A 27 9.34 6.73 -18.12
C GLN A 27 8.59 5.40 -17.98
N ARG A 28 9.09 4.49 -17.14
CA ARG A 28 8.44 3.22 -16.84
C ARG A 28 7.01 3.40 -16.31
N GLN A 29 6.81 4.31 -15.36
CA GLN A 29 5.48 4.60 -14.81
C GLN A 29 4.52 5.17 -15.86
N LEU A 30 5.03 6.00 -16.77
CA LEU A 30 4.24 6.58 -17.85
C LEU A 30 3.81 5.52 -18.85
N ASP A 31 4.71 4.60 -19.21
CA ASP A 31 4.42 3.51 -20.14
C ASP A 31 3.44 2.50 -19.52
N GLU A 32 3.58 2.18 -18.22
CA GLU A 32 2.62 1.33 -17.50
C GLU A 32 1.21 1.94 -17.46
N LYS A 33 1.11 3.26 -17.24
CA LYS A 33 -0.17 3.98 -17.29
C LYS A 33 -0.76 4.02 -18.70
N LYS A 34 0.07 4.22 -19.72
CA LYS A 34 -0.37 4.16 -21.13
C LYS A 34 -0.89 2.78 -21.49
N GLU A 35 -0.17 1.72 -21.12
CA GLU A 35 -0.58 0.34 -21.38
C GLU A 35 -1.90 0.03 -20.67
N THR A 36 -2.05 0.46 -19.42
CA THR A 36 -3.31 0.33 -18.68
C THR A 36 -4.45 1.08 -19.37
N SER A 37 -4.21 2.32 -19.82
CA SER A 37 -5.18 3.12 -20.58
C SER A 37 -5.56 2.44 -21.90
N HIS A 38 -4.58 1.92 -22.63
CA HIS A 38 -4.80 1.22 -23.89
C HIS A 38 -5.62 -0.05 -23.68
N ARG A 39 -5.30 -0.86 -22.66
CA ARG A 39 -6.07 -2.05 -22.29
C ARG A 39 -7.50 -1.71 -21.90
N LEU A 40 -7.72 -0.64 -21.13
CA LEU A 40 -9.07 -0.17 -20.77
C LEU A 40 -9.84 0.33 -21.99
N LYS A 41 -9.18 1.04 -22.91
CA LYS A 41 -9.78 1.51 -24.16
C LYS A 41 -10.13 0.35 -25.09
N GLY A 42 -9.27 -0.67 -25.19
CA GLY A 42 -9.55 -1.91 -25.91
C GLY A 42 -10.77 -2.62 -25.37
N LYS A 43 -10.85 -2.80 -24.04
CA LYS A 43 -12.04 -3.37 -23.37
C LYS A 43 -13.30 -2.53 -23.57
N ARG A 44 -13.19 -1.20 -23.67
CA ARG A 44 -14.32 -0.32 -23.97
C ARG A 44 -14.81 -0.52 -25.40
N LYS A 45 -13.91 -0.66 -26.37
CA LYS A 45 -14.26 -0.89 -27.78
C LYS A 45 -14.83 -2.29 -28.03
N GLU A 46 -14.40 -3.29 -27.27
CA GLU A 46 -14.97 -4.64 -27.30
C GLU A 46 -16.38 -4.67 -26.67
N ASN A 47 -16.61 -3.84 -25.65
CA ASN A 47 -17.93 -3.59 -25.07
C ASN A 47 -18.57 -2.35 -25.72
N ASP A 48 -18.88 -2.43 -27.02
CA ASP A 48 -19.64 -1.40 -27.76
C ASP A 48 -21.08 -1.18 -27.23
N SER A 49 -21.45 -1.79 -26.09
CA SER A 49 -22.62 -1.36 -25.34
C SER A 49 -22.32 -0.01 -24.71
N LYS A 50 -22.97 1.04 -25.22
CA LYS A 50 -23.07 2.36 -24.59
C LYS A 50 -23.39 2.14 -23.11
N GLY A 51 -22.38 2.27 -22.25
CA GLY A 51 -22.56 2.08 -20.83
C GLY A 51 -23.60 3.07 -20.31
N TRP A 52 -24.23 2.80 -19.18
CA TRP A 52 -25.18 3.74 -18.57
C TRP A 52 -24.57 5.13 -18.29
N TRP A 53 -23.23 5.24 -18.23
CA TRP A 53 -22.49 6.50 -18.10
C TRP A 53 -22.24 7.23 -19.44
N ASP A 54 -22.54 6.60 -20.58
CA ASP A 54 -22.41 7.16 -21.95
C ASP A 54 -23.79 7.41 -22.60
N ALA A 55 -24.88 6.94 -21.99
CA ALA A 55 -26.24 7.20 -22.42
C ALA A 55 -26.69 8.61 -21.98
N PRO A 56 -27.25 9.44 -22.89
CA PRO A 56 -27.95 10.68 -22.53
C PRO A 56 -29.02 10.40 -21.47
N ILE A 57 -29.27 11.37 -20.59
CA ILE A 57 -30.22 11.21 -19.48
C ILE A 57 -31.65 10.94 -20.00
N GLU A 58 -31.92 11.40 -21.22
CA GLU A 58 -33.17 11.22 -21.95
C GLU A 58 -33.37 9.78 -22.47
N GLU A 59 -32.29 9.00 -22.60
CA GLU A 59 -32.29 7.60 -23.05
C GLU A 59 -32.28 6.59 -21.89
N LEU A 60 -32.16 7.05 -20.63
CA LEU A 60 -32.11 6.21 -19.44
C LEU A 60 -33.52 5.98 -18.85
N ASP A 61 -34.06 4.75 -18.95
CA ASP A 61 -35.30 4.37 -18.28
C ASP A 61 -35.13 4.41 -16.75
N LEU A 62 -36.11 4.97 -16.03
CA LEU A 62 -36.04 5.17 -14.58
C LEU A 62 -35.93 3.85 -13.82
N LYS A 63 -36.58 2.79 -14.30
CA LYS A 63 -36.46 1.45 -13.70
C LYS A 63 -35.05 0.89 -13.85
N ASP A 64 -34.45 1.05 -15.03
CA ASP A 64 -33.10 0.57 -15.29
C ASP A 64 -32.08 1.31 -14.41
N LEU A 65 -32.29 2.61 -14.18
CA LEU A 65 -31.47 3.41 -13.27
C LEU A 65 -31.57 2.93 -11.81
N ILE A 66 -32.77 2.63 -11.33
CA ILE A 66 -32.98 2.06 -9.97
C ILE A 66 -32.33 0.68 -9.85
N GLU A 67 -32.42 -0.15 -10.88
CA GLU A 67 -31.78 -1.47 -10.88
C GLU A 67 -30.25 -1.36 -10.85
N LEU A 68 -29.71 -0.40 -11.60
CA LEU A 68 -28.30 -0.10 -11.64
C LEU A 68 -27.78 0.46 -10.32
N GLU A 69 -28.51 1.37 -9.68
CA GLU A 69 -28.19 1.86 -8.34
C GLU A 69 -28.07 0.69 -7.35
N LYS A 70 -29.02 -0.24 -7.38
CA LYS A 70 -28.95 -1.46 -6.56
C LYS A 70 -27.72 -2.31 -6.88
N LYS A 71 -27.32 -2.43 -8.15
CA LYS A 71 -26.10 -3.15 -8.56
C LYS A 71 -24.84 -2.46 -8.02
N PHE A 72 -24.80 -1.13 -8.08
CA PHE A 72 -23.70 -0.33 -7.57
C PHE A 72 -23.57 -0.46 -6.03
N GLU A 73 -24.67 -0.35 -5.30
CA GLU A 73 -24.68 -0.54 -3.84
C GLU A 73 -24.17 -1.92 -3.42
N ARG A 74 -24.57 -2.97 -4.14
CA ARG A 74 -24.03 -4.32 -3.91
C ARG A 74 -22.52 -4.38 -4.14
N LEU A 75 -22.03 -3.81 -5.23
CA LEU A 75 -20.59 -3.77 -5.52
C LEU A 75 -19.81 -3.02 -4.44
N GLN A 76 -20.34 -1.88 -3.97
CA GLN A 76 -19.74 -1.12 -2.87
C GLN A 76 -19.68 -1.96 -1.58
N MET A 77 -20.74 -2.69 -1.27
CA MET A 77 -20.77 -3.60 -0.12
C MET A 77 -19.72 -4.72 -0.26
N THR A 78 -19.62 -5.38 -1.41
CA THR A 78 -18.62 -6.42 -1.66
C THR A 78 -17.19 -5.89 -1.52
N ASN A 79 -16.91 -4.69 -2.05
CA ASN A 79 -15.61 -4.05 -1.91
C ASN A 79 -15.29 -3.67 -0.44
N LYS A 80 -16.28 -3.26 0.35
CA LYS A 80 -16.10 -3.01 1.79
C LYS A 80 -15.78 -4.31 2.54
N ILE A 81 -16.48 -5.40 2.23
CA ILE A 81 -16.24 -6.71 2.84
C ILE A 81 -14.83 -7.23 2.50
N ALA A 82 -14.41 -7.11 1.23
CA ALA A 82 -13.07 -7.51 0.81
C ALA A 82 -11.96 -6.79 1.59
N LYS A 83 -12.12 -5.49 1.86
CA LYS A 83 -11.15 -4.69 2.64
C LYS A 83 -11.11 -5.04 4.13
N ASN A 84 -12.21 -5.57 4.68
CA ASN A 84 -12.29 -5.90 6.10
C ASN A 84 -11.74 -7.30 6.44
N ASN A 85 -11.49 -8.14 5.43
CA ASN A 85 -10.95 -9.50 5.62
C ASN A 85 -9.42 -9.57 5.71
N ASP A 86 -8.69 -8.45 5.53
CA ASP A 86 -7.24 -8.37 5.73
C ASP A 86 -6.83 -8.33 7.23
N GLY A 87 -7.81 -8.44 8.14
CA GLY A 87 -7.65 -8.28 9.59
C GLY A 87 -7.56 -9.57 10.43
N ALA A 88 -7.27 -10.73 9.82
CA ALA A 88 -7.07 -11.98 10.56
C ALA A 88 -5.63 -12.49 10.44
N SER A 89 -4.65 -11.69 10.88
CA SER A 89 -3.32 -12.21 11.20
C SER A 89 -3.34 -12.78 12.62
N SER A 90 -3.80 -14.01 12.77
CA SER A 90 -3.53 -14.80 13.97
C SER A 90 -2.07 -15.25 13.92
N SER A 91 -1.18 -14.40 14.43
CA SER A 91 0.20 -14.78 14.72
C SER A 91 0.27 -15.15 16.20
N GLN A 92 -0.16 -16.36 16.52
CA GLN A 92 0.25 -16.99 17.77
C GLN A 92 1.77 -17.17 17.68
N ALA A 93 2.53 -16.27 18.29
CA ALA A 93 3.98 -16.40 18.39
C ALA A 93 4.29 -17.63 19.27
N PRO A 94 5.11 -18.59 18.83
CA PRO A 94 5.56 -19.64 19.73
C PRO A 94 6.44 -19.01 20.82
N GLU A 95 6.09 -19.23 22.09
CA GLU A 95 7.02 -19.02 23.20
C GLU A 95 8.18 -20.01 23.02
N ILE A 96 9.27 -19.53 22.41
CA ILE A 96 10.52 -20.26 22.41
C ILE A 96 11.21 -19.93 23.73
N GLY A 97 11.07 -20.84 24.69
CA GLY A 97 11.91 -20.88 25.88
C GLY A 97 13.36 -21.09 25.47
N TYR A 98 14.18 -20.05 25.62
CA TYR A 98 15.62 -20.17 25.69
C TYR A 98 16.08 -19.63 27.04
N SER A 99 16.30 -20.55 27.97
CA SER A 99 17.30 -20.37 29.01
C SER A 99 18.66 -20.27 28.31
N LEU A 100 19.23 -19.06 28.25
CA LEU A 100 20.67 -18.91 28.10
C LEU A 100 21.20 -18.09 29.27
N ALA A 101 22.05 -18.77 30.01
CA ALA A 101 22.66 -18.33 31.24
C ALA A 101 23.76 -17.29 30.99
N ASN A 102 24.07 -16.58 32.08
CA ASN A 102 25.36 -15.95 32.39
C ASN A 102 25.70 -14.64 31.66
N ASP A 103 25.16 -13.53 32.17
CA ASP A 103 25.89 -12.26 32.18
C ASP A 103 26.29 -11.94 33.64
N PRO A 104 27.58 -11.98 34.01
CA PRO A 104 28.04 -11.70 35.37
C PRO A 104 28.06 -10.20 35.73
N ASN A 105 27.51 -9.30 34.90
CA ASN A 105 27.60 -7.85 35.13
C ASN A 105 26.26 -7.12 35.36
N ALA A 106 25.16 -7.84 35.57
CA ALA A 106 23.88 -7.22 35.92
C ALA A 106 23.64 -7.26 37.45
N SER A 107 24.37 -6.42 38.19
CA SER A 107 24.07 -6.13 39.60
C SER A 107 24.02 -4.63 39.83
N VAL A 108 22.83 -4.03 39.69
CA VAL A 108 22.43 -2.77 40.35
C VAL A 108 20.89 -2.77 40.50
N PHE A 109 20.44 -3.25 41.67
CA PHE A 109 19.19 -2.89 42.39
C PHE A 109 17.81 -3.17 41.75
N ALA A 110 17.21 -4.27 42.18
CA ALA A 110 15.77 -4.36 42.45
C ALA A 110 15.58 -4.47 43.97
N ASP A 111 14.91 -3.52 44.62
CA ASP A 111 13.91 -3.78 45.68
C ASP A 111 13.40 -2.47 46.31
N ARG A 112 12.16 -2.08 45.98
CA ARG A 112 11.15 -1.57 46.94
C ARG A 112 9.86 -1.17 46.22
N ASN A 113 8.81 -1.95 46.41
CA ASN A 113 7.53 -1.49 47.00
C ASN A 113 6.42 -2.50 46.65
N HIS A 114 6.22 -3.44 47.56
CA HIS A 114 4.97 -4.19 47.69
C HIS A 114 4.61 -4.24 49.17
N GLN A 115 3.50 -3.59 49.53
CA GLN A 115 2.62 -3.76 50.70
C GLN A 115 1.99 -2.39 51.00
N GLY A 116 0.68 -2.25 51.20
CA GLY A 116 -0.41 -3.21 51.25
C GLY A 116 -1.71 -2.42 51.35
N GLY A 117 -2.81 -2.99 50.87
CA GLY A 117 -4.15 -2.54 51.22
C GLY A 117 -4.65 -3.22 52.50
N GLY A 118 -5.65 -2.62 53.14
CA GLY A 118 -6.59 -3.33 54.01
C GLY A 118 -6.58 -2.94 55.49
N GLU A 119 -7.52 -2.04 55.84
CA GLU A 119 -8.48 -2.13 56.97
C GLU A 119 -7.96 -2.40 58.40
N PHE A 120 -8.10 -1.43 59.30
CA PHE A 120 -9.22 -1.27 60.25
C PHE A 120 -9.17 0.14 60.87
#